data_AF-A0A6A4KUV6-F1
#
_entry.id   AF-A0A6A4KUV6-F1
#
_cell.length_a   1.000
_cell.length_b   1.000
_cell.length_c   1.000
_cell.angle_alpha   90.00
_cell.angle_beta   90.00
_cell.angle_gamma   90.00
#
_symmetry.space_group_name_H-M   'P 1'
#
loop_
_entity.id
_entity.type
_entity.pdbx_description
1 polymer ?
#
loop_
_entity_poly.entity_id
_entity_poly.type
_entity_poly.pdbx_seq_one_letter_code
_entity_poly.pdbx_strand_id
1 'polypeptide(L)'
;MPHSPVNSAADSSAAPPSSPPDEATVNRLIDSEHRYTPRPDFLLSIDLTSRQDSVNWILKVHSHYQFGLVTAFLSVNYFDRFLSSNSLPKANGWPFQLLAVACLSLAAKMEERYVPLLLDLQIFEPKFAFEPQTVQRMELWIMASLNWRLRSVTPFDYIDYFVSKLPRSGSESDFTGPVVAISSDLILNTLRVIDFLGFPPSIVAAAAVVAAAGESADLPDTFYERVNKERVRSCLQLIEVYLMDTCPSVGHRDRSISEPPPPPSPNGVLDAAAACVSCDTRSENLVTGSTSGGSGSREAEPQNKRLRSSASNI
;
A
#
# COMPACT_ATOMS: atom_id res chain seq x y z
N MET A 1 53.21 -13.91 1.10
CA MET A 1 52.44 -13.94 2.36
C MET A 1 51.01 -13.54 2.04
N PRO A 2 49.99 -14.37 2.34
CA PRO A 2 48.61 -14.04 2.02
C PRO A 2 48.02 -13.13 3.10
N HIS A 3 47.37 -12.05 2.67
CA HIS A 3 46.63 -11.13 3.54
C HIS A 3 45.29 -11.78 3.95
N SER A 4 45.06 -11.89 5.25
CA SER A 4 43.80 -12.30 5.86
C SER A 4 42.71 -11.22 5.64
N PRO A 5 41.43 -11.60 5.47
CA PRO A 5 40.35 -10.63 5.42
C PRO A 5 39.92 -10.22 6.85
N VAL A 6 39.69 -8.93 7.03
CA VAL A 6 39.12 -8.35 8.25
C VAL A 6 37.59 -8.58 8.21
N ASN A 7 37.08 -9.44 9.08
CA ASN A 7 35.65 -9.53 9.37
C ASN A 7 35.24 -8.31 10.20
N SER A 8 34.57 -7.33 9.59
CA SER A 8 33.80 -6.34 10.35
C SER A 8 32.41 -6.90 10.62
N ALA A 9 32.24 -7.52 11.79
CA ALA A 9 30.92 -7.76 12.33
C ALA A 9 30.28 -6.39 12.63
N ALA A 10 29.35 -5.97 11.80
CA ALA A 10 28.47 -4.84 12.08
C ALA A 10 27.51 -5.30 13.20
N ASP A 11 27.81 -4.86 14.41
CA ASP A 11 26.95 -5.03 15.57
C ASP A 11 25.76 -4.06 15.42
N SER A 12 24.68 -4.57 14.82
CA SER A 12 23.40 -3.88 14.72
C SER A 12 22.76 -3.83 16.10
N SER A 13 23.17 -2.85 16.90
CA SER A 13 22.49 -2.49 18.15
C SER A 13 21.07 -2.03 17.82
N ALA A 14 20.12 -2.95 17.93
CA ALA A 14 18.70 -2.64 17.94
C ALA A 14 18.43 -1.72 19.15
N ALA A 15 17.77 -0.59 18.88
CA ALA A 15 17.32 0.30 19.94
C ALA A 15 16.38 -0.49 20.89
N PRO A 16 16.48 -0.28 22.22
CA PRO A 16 15.60 -0.96 23.16
C PRO A 16 14.14 -0.56 22.88
N PRO A 17 13.17 -1.47 23.11
CA PRO A 17 11.75 -1.14 22.95
C PRO A 17 11.42 0.06 23.83
N SER A 18 10.86 1.10 23.20
CA SER A 18 10.40 2.29 23.91
C SER A 18 9.38 1.89 24.96
N SER A 19 9.57 2.37 26.20
CA SER A 19 8.56 2.24 27.24
C SER A 19 7.23 2.80 26.73
N PRO A 20 6.08 2.14 27.03
CA PRO A 20 4.79 2.63 26.57
C PRO A 20 4.58 4.09 27.02
N PRO A 21 3.93 4.92 26.19
CA PRO A 21 3.76 6.33 26.51
C PRO A 21 2.99 6.50 27.81
N ASP A 22 3.43 7.46 28.64
CA ASP A 22 2.76 7.73 29.91
C ASP A 22 1.31 8.23 29.69
N GLU A 23 0.45 8.03 30.69
CA GLU A 23 -0.96 8.45 30.65
C GLU A 23 -1.12 9.94 30.33
N ALA A 24 -0.21 10.79 30.81
CA ALA A 24 -0.25 12.22 30.56
C ALA A 24 0.01 12.55 29.08
N THR A 25 0.87 11.79 28.41
CA THR A 25 1.19 11.93 27.00
C THR A 25 0.03 11.48 26.14
N VAL A 26 -0.57 10.34 26.46
CA VAL A 26 -1.77 9.84 25.76
C VAL A 26 -2.92 10.85 25.85
N ASN A 27 -3.16 11.45 27.01
CA ASN A 27 -4.18 12.49 27.17
C ASN A 27 -3.91 13.73 26.28
N ARG A 28 -2.67 14.21 26.24
CA ARG A 28 -2.31 15.34 25.36
C ARG A 28 -2.51 15.02 23.88
N LEU A 29 -2.25 13.77 23.48
CA LEU A 29 -2.48 13.32 22.11
C LEU A 29 -3.99 13.32 21.81
N ILE A 30 -4.81 12.73 22.67
CA ILE A 30 -6.28 12.69 22.52
C ILE A 30 -6.87 14.10 22.41
N ASP A 31 -6.45 15.01 23.29
CA ASP A 31 -6.90 16.41 23.26
C ASP A 31 -6.54 17.12 21.94
N SER A 32 -5.54 16.61 21.21
CA SER A 32 -5.08 17.19 19.96
C SER A 32 -5.68 16.58 18.69
N GLU A 33 -6.35 15.43 18.77
CA GLU A 33 -6.82 14.67 17.60
C GLU A 33 -7.73 15.49 16.69
N HIS A 34 -8.65 16.26 17.28
CA HIS A 34 -9.61 17.08 16.54
C HIS A 34 -8.96 18.10 15.60
N ARG A 35 -7.68 18.44 15.80
CA ARG A 35 -6.94 19.38 14.93
C ARG A 35 -6.49 18.75 13.61
N TYR A 36 -6.59 17.42 13.50
CA TYR A 36 -6.05 16.63 12.40
C TYR A 36 -7.10 15.73 11.73
N THR A 37 -8.38 15.85 12.12
CA THR A 37 -9.49 15.13 11.49
C THR A 37 -10.04 15.92 10.29
N PRO A 38 -10.28 15.29 9.13
CA PRO A 38 -11.00 15.92 8.03
C PRO A 38 -12.40 16.38 8.46
N ARG A 39 -12.94 17.42 7.81
CA ARG A 39 -14.31 17.89 8.10
C ARG A 39 -15.35 16.84 7.67
N PRO A 40 -16.34 16.50 8.53
CA PRO A 40 -17.34 15.46 8.22
C PRO A 40 -18.13 15.75 6.93
N ASP A 41 -18.47 17.01 6.70
CA ASP A 41 -19.38 17.42 5.63
C ASP A 41 -18.80 17.22 4.22
N PHE A 42 -17.49 17.03 4.10
CA PHE A 42 -16.81 16.94 2.80
C PHE A 42 -17.04 15.60 2.09
N LEU A 43 -17.36 14.55 2.84
CA LEU A 43 -17.57 13.19 2.32
C LEU A 43 -18.70 13.12 1.27
N LEU A 44 -19.63 14.09 1.28
CA LEU A 44 -20.72 14.19 0.33
C LEU A 44 -20.32 14.78 -1.03
N SER A 45 -19.12 15.40 -1.11
CA SER A 45 -18.67 16.16 -2.27
C SER A 45 -17.45 15.57 -2.97
N ILE A 46 -16.78 14.62 -2.33
CA ILE A 46 -15.57 14.00 -2.86
C ILE A 46 -15.90 12.98 -3.96
N ASP A 47 -15.07 12.98 -4.99
CA ASP A 47 -15.05 11.90 -5.96
C ASP A 47 -14.35 10.67 -5.34
N LEU A 48 -15.16 9.72 -4.86
CA LEU A 48 -14.70 8.51 -4.18
C LEU A 48 -13.76 7.67 -5.04
N THR A 49 -13.99 7.61 -6.36
CA THR A 49 -13.14 6.83 -7.27
C THR A 49 -11.77 7.49 -7.39
N SER A 50 -11.71 8.80 -7.64
CA SER A 50 -10.44 9.53 -7.70
C SER A 50 -9.68 9.49 -6.36
N ARG A 51 -10.38 9.53 -5.22
CA ARG A 51 -9.77 9.32 -3.90
C ARG A 51 -9.14 7.93 -3.81
N GLN A 52 -9.90 6.89 -4.16
CA GLN A 52 -9.45 5.50 -4.05
C GLN A 52 -8.21 5.25 -4.92
N ASP A 53 -8.22 5.75 -6.16
CA ASP A 53 -7.08 5.63 -7.07
C ASP A 53 -5.84 6.33 -6.51
N SER A 54 -6.02 7.53 -5.95
CA SER A 54 -4.95 8.32 -5.33
C SER A 54 -4.36 7.62 -4.10
N VAL A 55 -5.19 7.11 -3.20
CA VAL A 55 -4.76 6.36 -2.01
C VAL A 55 -4.05 5.06 -2.42
N ASN A 56 -4.58 4.34 -3.41
CA ASN A 56 -3.95 3.13 -3.93
C ASN A 56 -2.57 3.43 -4.53
N TRP A 57 -2.45 4.54 -5.27
CA TRP A 57 -1.16 4.99 -5.80
C TRP A 57 -0.18 5.32 -4.67
N ILE A 58 -0.61 6.11 -3.65
CA ILE A 58 0.22 6.44 -2.48
C ILE A 58 0.76 5.17 -1.81
N LEU A 59 -0.11 4.19 -1.53
CA LEU A 59 0.27 2.95 -0.86
C LEU A 59 1.23 2.08 -1.70
N LYS A 60 1.06 2.07 -3.03
CA LYS A 60 2.01 1.41 -3.94
C LYS A 60 3.39 2.04 -3.89
N VAL A 61 3.46 3.38 -3.96
CA VAL A 61 4.76 4.10 -3.91
C VAL A 61 5.42 3.96 -2.55
N HIS A 62 4.65 4.06 -1.46
CA HIS A 62 5.13 3.76 -0.11
C HIS A 62 5.77 2.37 -0.03
N SER A 63 5.10 1.33 -0.55
CA SER A 63 5.62 -0.04 -0.55
C SER A 63 6.88 -0.20 -1.39
N HIS A 64 6.96 0.46 -2.56
CA HIS A 64 8.13 0.43 -3.43
C HIS A 64 9.38 1.01 -2.76
N TYR A 65 9.24 2.17 -2.10
CA TYR A 65 10.36 2.83 -1.42
C TYR A 65 10.59 2.35 0.01
N GLN A 66 9.74 1.44 0.51
CA GLN A 66 9.79 0.95 1.89
C GLN A 66 9.76 2.10 2.90
N PHE A 67 8.91 3.11 2.64
CA PHE A 67 8.68 4.19 3.59
C PHE A 67 8.04 3.65 4.87
N GLY A 68 8.19 4.39 5.97
CA GLY A 68 7.54 4.08 7.23
C GLY A 68 6.01 4.21 7.13
N LEU A 69 5.31 3.44 7.98
CA LEU A 69 3.84 3.44 8.01
C LEU A 69 3.24 4.82 8.31
N VAL A 70 3.93 5.59 9.16
CA VAL A 70 3.58 6.98 9.48
C VAL A 70 3.58 7.84 8.21
N THR A 71 4.53 7.66 7.30
CA THR A 71 4.61 8.38 6.03
C THR A 71 3.38 8.12 5.17
N ALA A 72 2.95 6.86 5.01
CA ALA A 72 1.73 6.54 4.27
C ALA A 72 0.49 7.17 4.92
N PHE A 73 0.36 7.05 6.24
CA PHE A 73 -0.77 7.62 6.97
C PHE A 73 -0.83 9.14 6.84
N LEU A 74 0.29 9.84 7.05
CA LEU A 74 0.37 11.29 6.90
C LEU A 74 0.05 11.73 5.48
N SER A 75 0.53 10.99 4.47
CA SER A 75 0.21 11.27 3.06
C SER A 75 -1.30 11.30 2.82
N VAL A 76 -2.02 10.26 3.28
CA VAL A 76 -3.48 10.17 3.13
C VAL A 76 -4.19 11.19 4.03
N ASN A 77 -3.70 11.44 5.24
CA ASN A 77 -4.24 12.47 6.13
C ASN A 77 -4.16 13.87 5.51
N TYR A 78 -3.04 14.23 4.89
CA TYR A 78 -2.88 15.50 4.18
C TYR A 78 -3.84 15.59 3.00
N PHE A 79 -3.96 14.50 2.25
CA PHE A 79 -4.85 14.41 1.09
C PHE A 79 -6.30 14.66 1.49
N ASP A 80 -6.82 13.92 2.46
CA ASP A 80 -8.21 14.04 2.90
C ASP A 80 -8.51 15.38 3.58
N ARG A 81 -7.59 15.90 4.41
CA ARG A 81 -7.75 17.23 5.03
C ARG A 81 -7.74 18.35 4.00
N PHE A 82 -6.88 18.26 2.98
CA PHE A 82 -6.84 19.23 1.91
C PHE A 82 -8.17 19.26 1.16
N LEU A 83 -8.69 18.10 0.76
CA LEU A 83 -9.97 18.00 0.05
C LEU A 83 -11.16 18.40 0.94
N SER A 84 -11.03 18.31 2.26
CA SER A 84 -12.09 18.77 3.18
C SER A 84 -12.29 20.28 3.24
N SER A 85 -11.33 21.06 2.69
CA SER A 85 -11.35 22.52 2.71
C SER A 85 -11.16 23.15 1.32
N ASN A 86 -10.81 22.36 0.30
CA ASN A 86 -10.51 22.83 -1.04
C ASN A 86 -11.20 21.94 -2.08
N SER A 87 -11.79 22.56 -3.10
CA SER A 87 -12.30 21.85 -4.26
C SER A 87 -11.24 21.80 -5.35
N LEU A 88 -10.97 20.61 -5.89
CA LEU A 88 -10.15 20.47 -7.09
C LEU A 88 -11.00 20.57 -8.37
N PRO A 89 -10.42 21.09 -9.47
CA PRO A 89 -11.07 21.04 -10.77
C PRO A 89 -11.40 19.60 -11.18
N LYS A 90 -12.57 19.36 -11.76
CA LYS A 90 -12.97 18.07 -12.33
C LYS A 90 -12.31 17.84 -13.70
N ALA A 91 -10.98 17.87 -13.75
CA ALA A 91 -10.19 17.82 -14.98
C ALA A 91 -9.49 16.47 -15.13
N ASN A 92 -10.16 15.48 -15.73
CA ASN A 92 -9.60 14.19 -16.17
C ASN A 92 -8.75 13.41 -15.14
N GLY A 93 -8.89 13.70 -13.84
CA GLY A 93 -8.20 13.06 -12.72
C GLY A 93 -6.79 13.57 -12.40
N TRP A 94 -6.18 14.41 -13.26
CA TRP A 94 -4.80 14.90 -13.01
C TRP A 94 -4.65 15.72 -11.72
N PRO A 95 -5.63 16.53 -11.25
CA PRO A 95 -5.48 17.29 -10.01
C PRO A 95 -5.36 16.40 -8.78
N PHE A 96 -6.09 15.27 -8.77
CA PHE A 96 -6.03 14.29 -7.68
C PHE A 96 -4.68 13.57 -7.67
N GLN A 97 -4.15 13.19 -8.84
CA GLN A 97 -2.80 12.62 -8.94
C GLN A 97 -1.73 13.62 -8.47
N LEU A 98 -1.81 14.89 -8.88
CA LEU A 98 -0.87 15.92 -8.43
C LEU A 98 -0.94 16.12 -6.90
N LEU A 99 -2.15 16.15 -6.33
CA LEU A 99 -2.36 16.22 -4.89
C LEU A 99 -1.71 15.01 -4.20
N ALA A 100 -1.94 13.79 -4.71
CA ALA A 100 -1.38 12.56 -4.14
C ALA A 100 0.16 12.58 -4.14
N VAL A 101 0.79 12.95 -5.25
CA VAL A 101 2.25 13.07 -5.39
C VAL A 101 2.80 14.10 -4.39
N ALA A 102 2.16 15.26 -4.29
CA ALA A 102 2.60 16.32 -3.38
C ALA A 102 2.42 15.95 -1.91
N CYS A 103 1.30 15.31 -1.54
CA CYS A 103 1.05 14.81 -0.19
C CYS A 103 2.09 13.77 0.23
N LEU A 104 2.40 12.81 -0.66
CA LEU A 104 3.41 11.80 -0.40
C LEU A 104 4.81 12.40 -0.27
N SER A 105 5.18 13.34 -1.16
CA SER A 105 6.47 14.01 -1.06
C SER A 105 6.60 14.81 0.24
N LEU A 106 5.56 15.53 0.65
CA LEU A 106 5.53 16.25 1.93
C LEU A 106 5.68 15.29 3.11
N ALA A 107 4.93 14.19 3.16
CA ALA A 107 5.03 13.22 4.24
C ALA A 107 6.42 12.60 4.30
N ALA A 108 6.99 12.22 3.15
CA ALA A 108 8.33 11.67 3.10
C ALA A 108 9.38 12.68 3.61
N LYS A 109 9.27 13.97 3.26
CA LYS A 109 10.15 15.03 3.80
C LYS A 109 10.03 15.25 5.31
N MET A 110 8.89 14.91 5.90
CA MET A 110 8.66 15.07 7.34
C MET A 110 9.19 13.89 8.15
N GLU A 111 9.13 12.67 7.61
CA GLU A 111 9.34 11.44 8.38
C GLU A 111 10.56 10.63 7.93
N GLU A 112 10.93 10.69 6.65
CA GLU A 112 11.98 9.82 6.09
C GLU A 112 13.37 10.46 6.17
N ARG A 113 14.38 9.63 6.43
CA ARG A 113 15.79 10.06 6.40
C ARG A 113 16.26 10.37 4.99
N TYR A 114 15.77 9.62 4.02
CA TYR A 114 16.14 9.73 2.61
C TYR A 114 14.89 9.82 1.76
N VAL A 115 14.73 10.97 1.09
CA VAL A 115 13.60 11.22 0.20
C VAL A 115 14.09 11.19 -1.24
N PRO A 116 13.51 10.35 -2.11
CA PRO A 116 13.82 10.35 -3.54
C PRO A 116 13.53 11.71 -4.19
N LEU A 117 14.08 11.94 -5.38
CA LEU A 117 13.76 13.15 -6.14
C LEU A 117 12.28 13.15 -6.56
N LEU A 118 11.71 14.33 -6.77
CA LEU A 118 10.29 14.48 -7.16
C LEU A 118 9.94 13.78 -8.48
N LEU A 119 10.90 13.68 -9.40
CA LEU A 119 10.73 12.92 -10.64
C LEU A 119 10.70 11.42 -10.35
N ASP A 120 11.59 10.94 -9.48
CA ASP A 120 11.69 9.53 -9.13
C ASP A 120 10.46 9.06 -8.34
N LEU A 121 9.87 9.90 -7.47
CA LEU A 121 8.65 9.56 -6.74
C LEU A 121 7.45 9.21 -7.65
N GLN A 122 7.45 9.64 -8.90
CA GLN A 122 6.36 9.47 -9.86
C GLN A 122 6.48 8.17 -10.66
N ILE A 123 6.56 7.04 -9.95
CA ILE A 123 6.65 5.69 -10.52
C ILE A 123 5.28 5.06 -10.86
N PHE A 124 5.33 3.85 -11.41
CA PHE A 124 4.19 3.00 -11.82
C PHE A 124 3.39 3.52 -13.02
N GLU A 125 4.11 3.91 -14.09
CA GLU A 125 3.52 4.39 -15.34
C GLU A 125 2.43 5.44 -15.09
N PRO A 126 2.81 6.58 -14.47
CA PRO A 126 1.81 7.53 -14.04
C PRO A 126 1.09 8.05 -15.27
N LYS A 127 -0.26 8.05 -15.22
CA LYS A 127 -1.10 8.64 -16.28
C LYS A 127 -0.71 10.10 -16.56
N PHE A 128 -0.12 10.77 -15.57
CA PHE A 128 0.37 12.14 -15.62
C PHE A 128 1.73 12.22 -14.94
N ALA A 129 2.71 12.81 -15.61
CA ALA A 129 3.98 13.18 -15.00
C ALA A 129 4.04 14.69 -14.83
N PHE A 130 4.44 15.15 -13.64
CA PHE A 130 4.50 16.54 -13.27
C PHE A 130 5.93 17.01 -13.11
N GLU A 131 6.22 18.20 -13.62
CA GLU A 131 7.48 18.88 -13.36
C GLU A 131 7.65 19.14 -11.85
N PRO A 132 8.88 19.04 -11.31
CA PRO A 132 9.16 19.29 -9.90
C PRO A 132 8.58 20.61 -9.36
N GLN A 133 8.64 21.69 -10.16
CA GLN A 133 8.12 23.00 -9.78
C GLN A 133 6.59 23.00 -9.59
N THR A 134 5.87 22.19 -10.36
CA THR A 134 4.42 22.05 -10.24
C THR A 134 4.06 21.29 -8.98
N VAL A 135 4.80 20.23 -8.66
CA VAL A 135 4.65 19.51 -7.38
C VAL A 135 4.93 20.44 -6.21
N GLN A 136 6.04 21.18 -6.22
CA GLN A 136 6.41 22.12 -5.15
C GLN A 136 5.36 23.22 -4.92
N ARG A 137 4.75 23.74 -6.00
CA ARG A 137 3.61 24.68 -5.88
C ARG A 137 2.43 24.05 -5.17
N MET A 138 2.12 22.79 -5.50
CA MET A 138 1.08 22.04 -4.82
C MET A 138 1.42 21.79 -3.35
N GLU A 139 2.68 21.44 -3.03
CA GLU A 139 3.16 21.28 -1.65
C GLU A 139 2.93 22.54 -0.81
N LEU A 140 3.31 23.71 -1.33
CA LEU A 140 3.09 24.99 -0.66
C LEU A 140 1.60 25.26 -0.42
N TRP A 141 0.74 24.94 -1.39
CA TRP A 141 -0.70 25.10 -1.23
C TRP A 141 -1.26 24.16 -0.17
N ILE A 142 -0.84 22.89 -0.14
CA ILE A 142 -1.23 21.94 0.90
C ILE A 142 -0.81 22.47 2.28
N MET A 143 0.45 22.88 2.44
CA MET A 143 0.95 23.41 3.71
C MET A 143 0.16 24.64 4.17
N ALA A 144 -0.15 25.57 3.26
CA ALA A 144 -0.96 26.73 3.56
C ALA A 144 -2.39 26.35 3.99
N SER A 145 -3.05 25.46 3.23
CA SER A 145 -4.41 24.97 3.52
C SER A 145 -4.50 24.21 4.84
N LEU A 146 -3.43 23.51 5.24
CA LEU A 146 -3.33 22.78 6.50
C LEU A 146 -2.80 23.62 7.66
N ASN A 147 -2.62 24.94 7.47
CA ASN A 147 -2.02 25.85 8.45
C ASN A 147 -0.67 25.36 8.99
N TRP A 148 0.14 24.72 8.13
CA TRP A 148 1.44 24.11 8.46
C TRP A 148 1.37 23.02 9.55
N ARG A 149 0.17 22.51 9.86
CA ARG A 149 -0.04 21.42 10.83
C ARG A 149 0.16 20.06 10.16
N LEU A 150 1.42 19.76 9.84
CA LEU A 150 1.84 18.52 9.17
C LEU A 150 2.12 17.37 10.15
N ARG A 151 2.64 17.65 11.35
CA ARG A 151 2.81 16.61 12.38
C ARG A 151 1.46 16.27 13.04
N SER A 152 0.68 15.42 12.37
CA SER A 152 -0.59 14.91 12.84
C SER A 152 -0.40 13.81 13.89
N VAL A 153 -1.33 13.72 14.84
CA VAL A 153 -1.46 12.52 15.68
C VAL A 153 -1.96 11.37 14.82
N THR A 154 -1.32 10.22 14.96
CA THR A 154 -1.58 9.01 14.18
C THR A 154 -2.07 7.87 15.07
N PRO A 155 -2.79 6.88 14.53
CA PRO A 155 -3.18 5.71 15.31
C PRO A 155 -1.97 4.94 15.87
N PHE A 156 -0.82 5.01 15.19
CA PHE A 156 0.42 4.34 15.62
C PHE A 156 0.92 4.86 16.97
N ASP A 157 0.66 6.14 17.30
CA ASP A 157 1.07 6.76 18.57
C ASP A 157 0.38 6.11 19.79
N TYR A 158 -0.69 5.34 19.58
CA TYR A 158 -1.48 4.71 20.64
C TYR A 158 -1.35 3.20 20.73
N ILE A 159 -0.67 2.53 19.77
CA ILE A 159 -0.62 1.07 19.73
C ILE A 159 0.01 0.52 21.01
N ASP A 160 1.19 1.00 21.38
CA ASP A 160 1.90 0.52 22.58
C ASP A 160 1.09 0.76 23.85
N TYR A 161 0.35 1.86 23.92
CA TYR A 161 -0.55 2.16 25.02
C TYR A 161 -1.65 1.10 25.13
N PHE A 162 -2.40 0.83 24.06
CA PHE A 162 -3.50 -0.13 24.10
C PHE A 162 -3.01 -1.58 24.28
N VAL A 163 -1.87 -1.94 23.66
CA VAL A 163 -1.27 -3.26 23.86
C VAL A 163 -0.83 -3.46 25.30
N SER A 164 -0.31 -2.42 25.99
CA SER A 164 0.05 -2.51 27.41
C SER A 164 -1.14 -2.74 28.34
N LYS A 165 -2.36 -2.44 27.88
CA LYS A 165 -3.63 -2.62 28.62
C LYS A 165 -4.32 -3.97 28.36
N LEU A 166 -3.80 -4.77 27.44
CA LEU A 166 -4.32 -6.11 27.18
C LEU A 166 -4.06 -7.06 28.38
N PRO A 167 -4.97 -8.01 28.65
CA PRO A 167 -4.74 -9.05 29.63
C PRO A 167 -3.46 -9.85 29.31
N ARG A 168 -2.56 -9.98 30.28
CA ARG A 168 -1.34 -10.77 30.11
C ARG A 168 -1.66 -12.26 30.25
N SER A 169 -1.62 -13.01 29.15
CA SER A 169 -1.74 -14.46 29.18
C SER A 169 -0.36 -15.11 29.03
N GLY A 170 0.31 -15.40 30.16
CA GLY A 170 1.57 -16.15 30.18
C GLY A 170 2.83 -15.41 29.68
N SER A 171 3.91 -16.17 29.45
CA SER A 171 5.31 -15.73 29.28
C SER A 171 5.50 -14.41 28.50
N GLU A 172 5.93 -13.40 29.26
CA GLU A 172 5.97 -11.93 29.04
C GLU A 172 6.60 -11.34 27.77
N SER A 173 7.01 -12.10 26.75
CA SER A 173 7.85 -11.57 25.65
C SER A 173 7.24 -11.71 24.25
N ASP A 174 6.57 -12.83 23.96
CA ASP A 174 6.44 -13.24 22.55
C ASP A 174 5.11 -12.81 21.90
N PHE A 175 4.13 -12.36 22.67
CA PHE A 175 2.78 -12.04 22.16
C PHE A 175 2.63 -10.57 21.71
N THR A 176 3.37 -9.64 22.30
CA THR A 176 3.24 -8.19 22.03
C THR A 176 3.69 -7.82 20.61
N GLY A 177 4.79 -8.40 20.13
CA GLY A 177 5.32 -8.11 18.79
C GLY A 177 4.32 -8.40 17.66
N PRO A 178 3.74 -9.61 17.58
CA PRO A 178 2.72 -9.95 16.59
C PRO A 178 1.49 -9.02 16.63
N VAL A 179 0.99 -8.69 17.82
CA VAL A 179 -0.18 -7.80 17.96
C VAL A 179 0.13 -6.41 17.41
N VAL A 180 1.30 -5.84 17.74
CA VAL A 180 1.72 -4.53 17.21
C VAL A 180 1.83 -4.55 15.68
N ALA A 181 2.42 -5.60 15.10
CA ALA A 181 2.56 -5.74 13.66
C ALA A 181 1.20 -5.84 12.95
N ILE A 182 0.34 -6.75 13.40
CA ILE A 182 -1.01 -6.93 12.83
C ILE A 182 -1.85 -5.66 12.99
N SER A 183 -1.80 -5.01 14.16
CA SER A 183 -2.50 -3.74 14.40
C SER A 183 -2.04 -2.66 13.41
N SER A 184 -0.73 -2.58 13.17
CA SER A 184 -0.15 -1.60 12.25
C SER A 184 -0.57 -1.84 10.80
N ASP A 185 -0.64 -3.10 10.37
CA ASP A 185 -1.13 -3.49 9.05
C ASP A 185 -2.62 -3.19 8.89
N LEU A 186 -3.44 -3.49 9.91
CA LEU A 186 -4.86 -3.15 9.92
C LEU A 186 -5.05 -1.64 9.80
N ILE A 187 -4.32 -0.84 10.59
CA ILE A 187 -4.34 0.63 10.52
C ILE A 187 -4.01 1.10 9.10
N LEU A 188 -2.97 0.56 8.46
CA LEU A 188 -2.62 0.95 7.10
C LEU A 188 -3.74 0.64 6.11
N ASN A 189 -4.42 -0.51 6.27
CA ASN A 189 -5.52 -0.91 5.42
C ASN A 189 -6.79 -0.03 5.62
N THR A 190 -6.99 0.56 6.80
CA THR A 190 -8.10 1.51 7.04
C THR A 190 -8.06 2.71 6.09
N LEU A 191 -6.86 3.12 5.62
CA LEU A 191 -6.70 4.29 4.74
C LEU A 191 -7.50 4.20 3.45
N ARG A 192 -7.73 2.96 2.96
CA ARG A 192 -8.50 2.69 1.74
C ARG A 192 -9.99 2.91 1.95
N VAL A 193 -10.52 2.60 3.12
CA VAL A 193 -11.97 2.60 3.39
C VAL A 193 -12.37 3.94 4.00
N ILE A 194 -13.22 4.69 3.27
CA ILE A 194 -13.54 6.07 3.63
C ILE A 194 -14.30 6.21 4.96
N ASP A 195 -15.03 5.18 5.36
CA ASP A 195 -15.84 5.19 6.59
C ASP A 195 -14.97 5.34 7.85
N PHE A 196 -13.68 4.94 7.80
CA PHE A 196 -12.76 5.13 8.92
C PHE A 196 -12.43 6.60 9.20
N LEU A 197 -12.66 7.52 8.26
CA LEU A 197 -12.52 8.97 8.51
C LEU A 197 -13.50 9.49 9.57
N GLY A 198 -14.58 8.75 9.85
CA GLY A 198 -15.52 9.04 10.93
C GLY A 198 -14.98 8.75 12.33
N PHE A 199 -13.81 8.13 12.46
CA PHE A 199 -13.23 7.74 13.74
C PHE A 199 -11.93 8.51 14.02
N PRO A 200 -11.71 8.95 15.27
CA PRO A 200 -10.45 9.57 15.64
C PRO A 200 -9.32 8.52 15.74
N PRO A 201 -8.04 8.93 15.61
CA PRO A 201 -6.89 8.02 15.62
C PRO A 201 -6.84 7.06 16.83
N SER A 202 -7.16 7.54 18.03
CA SER A 202 -7.24 6.73 19.26
C SER A 202 -8.24 5.58 19.15
N ILE A 203 -9.40 5.80 18.52
CA ILE A 203 -10.44 4.79 18.34
C ILE A 203 -10.01 3.76 17.28
N VAL A 204 -9.39 4.22 16.19
CA VAL A 204 -8.85 3.32 15.15
C VAL A 204 -7.76 2.43 15.73
N ALA A 205 -6.85 2.99 16.53
CA ALA A 205 -5.79 2.24 17.19
C ALA A 205 -6.35 1.21 18.18
N ALA A 206 -7.27 1.62 19.04
CA ALA A 206 -7.93 0.71 19.98
C ALA A 206 -8.59 -0.46 19.24
N ALA A 207 -9.41 -0.17 18.23
CA ALA A 207 -10.10 -1.19 17.44
C ALA A 207 -9.14 -2.14 16.72
N ALA A 208 -8.05 -1.62 16.14
CA ALA A 208 -7.03 -2.44 15.49
C ALA A 208 -6.31 -3.37 16.48
N VAL A 209 -6.02 -2.91 17.70
CA VAL A 209 -5.42 -3.72 18.76
C VAL A 209 -6.39 -4.81 19.24
N VAL A 210 -7.68 -4.49 19.42
CA VAL A 210 -8.70 -5.49 19.78
C VAL A 210 -8.82 -6.56 18.68
N ALA A 211 -8.89 -6.14 17.42
CA ALA A 211 -8.91 -7.03 16.26
C ALA A 211 -7.69 -7.95 16.23
N ALA A 212 -6.49 -7.40 16.40
CA ALA A 212 -5.23 -8.14 16.36
C ALA A 212 -5.08 -9.12 17.53
N ALA A 213 -5.62 -8.79 18.71
CA ALA A 213 -5.62 -9.66 19.87
C ALA A 213 -6.63 -10.83 19.75
N GLY A 214 -7.61 -10.74 18.84
CA GLY A 214 -8.67 -11.73 18.70
C GLY A 214 -9.68 -11.74 19.85
N GLU A 215 -9.70 -10.70 20.69
CA GLU A 215 -10.55 -10.60 21.88
C GLU A 215 -11.80 -9.76 21.57
N SER A 216 -12.90 -10.38 21.14
CA SER A 216 -14.07 -9.63 20.68
C SER A 216 -15.00 -9.11 21.81
N ALA A 217 -14.80 -9.48 23.09
CA ALA A 217 -15.81 -9.16 24.12
C ALA A 217 -15.35 -8.83 25.57
N ASP A 218 -14.24 -9.37 26.09
CA ASP A 218 -13.96 -9.36 27.54
C ASP A 218 -12.71 -8.57 27.95
N LEU A 219 -12.48 -7.41 27.33
CA LEU A 219 -11.43 -6.49 27.77
C LEU A 219 -11.83 -5.73 29.05
N PRO A 220 -10.88 -5.51 29.99
CA PRO A 220 -11.14 -4.78 31.21
C PRO A 220 -11.53 -3.33 30.92
N ASP A 221 -12.37 -2.72 31.77
CA ASP A 221 -12.82 -1.33 31.57
C ASP A 221 -11.65 -0.33 31.55
N THR A 222 -10.51 -0.67 32.14
CA THR A 222 -9.26 0.11 32.07
C THR A 222 -8.72 0.28 30.65
N PHE A 223 -9.06 -0.62 29.71
CA PHE A 223 -8.72 -0.47 28.29
C PHE A 223 -9.49 0.70 27.66
N TYR A 224 -10.76 0.87 28.05
CA TYR A 224 -11.66 1.87 27.50
C TYR A 224 -11.69 3.18 28.29
N GLU A 225 -10.87 3.34 29.33
CA GLU A 225 -10.88 4.51 30.21
C GLU A 225 -10.76 5.85 29.45
N ARG A 226 -10.02 5.85 28.33
CA ARG A 226 -9.73 7.05 27.52
C ARG A 226 -10.52 7.14 26.22
N VAL A 227 -11.28 6.12 25.88
CA VAL A 227 -11.95 6.00 24.58
C VAL A 227 -13.39 5.52 24.72
N ASN A 228 -14.28 6.02 23.87
CA ASN A 228 -15.67 5.60 23.92
C ASN A 228 -15.82 4.14 23.45
N LYS A 229 -16.20 3.24 24.37
CA LYS A 229 -16.35 1.80 24.12
C LYS A 229 -17.26 1.46 22.93
N GLU A 230 -18.39 2.14 22.78
CA GLU A 230 -19.32 1.92 21.66
C GLU A 230 -18.69 2.34 20.32
N ARG A 231 -17.97 3.45 20.28
CA ARG A 231 -17.25 3.88 19.07
C ARG A 231 -16.13 2.92 18.69
N VAL A 232 -15.42 2.36 19.67
CA VAL A 232 -14.42 1.30 19.42
C VAL A 232 -15.09 0.08 18.81
N ARG A 233 -16.24 -0.37 19.33
CA ARG A 233 -17.00 -1.49 18.76
C ARG A 233 -17.46 -1.22 17.33
N SER A 234 -18.00 -0.04 17.05
CA SER A 234 -18.40 0.32 15.69
C SER A 234 -17.21 0.31 14.72
N CYS A 235 -16.05 0.82 15.15
CA CYS A 235 -14.83 0.80 14.35
C CYS A 235 -14.32 -0.63 14.14
N LEU A 236 -14.32 -1.45 15.20
CA LEU A 236 -13.92 -2.87 15.14
C LEU A 236 -14.78 -3.64 14.15
N GLN A 237 -16.10 -3.43 14.18
CA GLN A 237 -17.01 -4.07 13.23
C GLN A 237 -16.68 -3.70 11.78
N LEU A 238 -16.28 -2.45 11.50
CA LEU A 238 -15.83 -2.08 10.15
C LEU A 238 -14.51 -2.77 9.78
N ILE A 239 -13.57 -2.93 10.72
CA ILE A 239 -12.33 -3.69 10.48
C ILE A 239 -12.68 -5.14 10.15
N GLU A 240 -13.55 -5.77 10.92
CA GLU A 240 -14.00 -7.15 10.70
C GLU A 240 -14.72 -7.33 9.35
N VAL A 241 -15.54 -6.35 8.94
CA VAL A 241 -16.31 -6.44 7.69
C VAL A 241 -15.45 -6.16 6.45
N TYR A 242 -14.57 -5.17 6.51
CA TYR A 242 -13.84 -4.71 5.33
C TYR A 242 -12.41 -5.23 5.22
N LEU A 243 -11.77 -5.56 6.34
CA LEU A 243 -10.32 -5.80 6.39
C LEU A 243 -9.95 -7.22 6.86
N MET A 244 -10.83 -7.90 7.58
CA MET A 244 -10.67 -9.30 7.90
C MET A 244 -11.57 -10.11 6.98
N ASP A 245 -10.99 -10.98 6.16
CA ASP A 245 -11.78 -11.93 5.37
C ASP A 245 -12.62 -12.76 6.36
N THR A 246 -13.95 -12.59 6.37
CA THR A 246 -14.87 -13.43 7.13
C THR A 246 -14.76 -14.89 6.69
N CYS A 247 -13.83 -15.63 7.30
CA CYS A 247 -13.90 -17.07 7.46
C CYS A 247 -14.54 -17.35 8.82
N PRO A 248 -15.76 -17.90 8.89
CA PRO A 248 -16.30 -18.41 10.14
C PRO A 248 -15.58 -19.72 10.47
N SER A 249 -14.41 -19.63 11.09
CA SER A 249 -13.74 -20.80 11.68
C SER A 249 -14.36 -21.11 13.05
N VAL A 250 -15.57 -21.68 13.07
CA VAL A 250 -16.01 -22.60 14.14
C VAL A 250 -16.90 -23.67 13.52
N GLY A 251 -16.36 -24.88 13.37
CA GLY A 251 -17.14 -26.04 12.96
C GLY A 251 -16.31 -27.23 12.48
N HIS A 252 -15.40 -27.74 13.32
CA HIS A 252 -14.93 -29.11 13.19
C HIS A 252 -16.15 -30.04 13.28
N ARG A 253 -16.71 -30.41 12.14
CA ARG A 253 -17.44 -31.67 11.97
C ARG A 253 -16.86 -32.34 10.75
N ASP A 254 -16.06 -33.36 11.00
CA ASP A 254 -15.69 -34.39 10.04
C ASP A 254 -16.93 -34.78 9.22
N ARG A 255 -16.91 -34.40 7.95
CA ARG A 255 -17.63 -35.11 6.90
C ARG A 255 -16.60 -35.50 5.86
N SER A 256 -16.03 -36.68 6.10
CA SER A 256 -15.35 -37.50 5.11
C SER A 256 -16.16 -37.53 3.82
N ILE A 257 -15.67 -36.85 2.78
CA ILE A 257 -16.05 -37.09 1.40
C ILE A 257 -14.77 -37.55 0.71
N SER A 258 -14.74 -38.86 0.43
CA SER A 258 -13.70 -39.55 -0.32
C SER A 258 -13.59 -39.00 -1.73
N GLU A 259 -12.40 -38.56 -2.11
CA GLU A 259 -12.02 -38.31 -3.50
C GLU A 259 -11.90 -39.66 -4.24
N PRO A 260 -12.40 -39.81 -5.48
CA PRO A 260 -12.27 -41.05 -6.24
C PRO A 260 -10.84 -41.23 -6.77
N PRO A 261 -10.32 -42.47 -6.86
CA PRO A 261 -8.93 -42.71 -7.25
C PRO A 261 -8.70 -42.50 -8.75
N PRO A 262 -7.47 -42.11 -9.16
CA PRO A 262 -7.12 -41.90 -10.57
C PRO A 262 -7.09 -43.22 -11.36
N PRO A 263 -7.39 -43.19 -12.68
CA PRO A 263 -7.45 -44.39 -13.50
C PRO A 263 -6.05 -45.01 -13.72
N PRO A 264 -5.94 -46.36 -13.76
CA PRO A 264 -4.66 -47.02 -13.98
C PRO A 264 -4.20 -46.93 -15.43
N SER A 265 -2.91 -46.63 -15.63
CA SER A 265 -2.24 -46.67 -16.94
C SER A 265 -2.15 -48.12 -17.45
N PRO A 266 -2.33 -48.37 -18.76
CA PRO A 266 -2.41 -49.73 -19.28
C PRO A 266 -1.02 -50.34 -19.45
N ASN A 267 -0.75 -51.44 -18.73
CA ASN A 267 0.33 -52.37 -19.03
C ASN A 267 -0.19 -53.46 -19.97
N GLY A 268 0.65 -53.81 -20.96
CA GLY A 268 0.26 -54.44 -22.21
C GLY A 268 -0.24 -55.89 -22.15
N VAL A 269 -0.90 -56.26 -23.25
CA VAL A 269 -1.11 -57.65 -23.65
C VAL A 269 -0.67 -57.78 -25.12
N LEU A 270 -0.03 -58.91 -25.37
CA LEU A 270 0.70 -59.36 -26.54
C LEU A 270 -0.17 -59.60 -27.78
N ASP A 271 0.53 -59.55 -28.92
CA ASP A 271 0.37 -60.31 -30.18
C ASP A 271 -0.97 -60.26 -30.94
N ALA A 272 -0.98 -59.64 -32.13
CA ALA A 272 -0.55 -60.33 -33.35
C ALA A 272 -1.00 -59.58 -34.62
N ALA A 273 -0.06 -59.55 -35.58
CA ALA A 273 -0.28 -59.58 -37.04
C ALA A 273 -0.83 -58.33 -37.76
N ALA A 274 0.10 -57.75 -38.54
CA ALA A 274 0.06 -57.69 -40.01
C ALA A 274 0.11 -56.28 -40.61
N ALA A 275 1.07 -56.16 -41.53
CA ALA A 275 1.24 -55.12 -42.54
C ALA A 275 1.66 -53.72 -42.02
N CYS A 276 2.69 -53.06 -42.52
CA CYS A 276 3.57 -53.32 -43.65
C CYS A 276 4.74 -52.32 -43.56
N VAL A 277 5.93 -52.78 -43.92
CA VAL A 277 7.00 -52.07 -44.68
C VAL A 277 7.58 -50.80 -44.00
N SER A 278 8.76 -50.88 -43.38
CA SER A 278 10.11 -50.58 -43.97
C SER A 278 10.20 -49.18 -44.60
N CYS A 279 11.19 -48.32 -44.35
CA CYS A 279 12.54 -48.43 -43.81
C CYS A 279 13.05 -47.02 -43.45
N ASP A 280 13.93 -46.94 -42.44
CA ASP A 280 15.28 -46.33 -42.41
C ASP A 280 15.59 -45.15 -43.35
N THR A 281 16.42 -44.14 -43.03
CA THR A 281 17.34 -43.88 -41.92
C THR A 281 17.75 -42.40 -41.96
N ARG A 282 17.99 -41.84 -40.76
CA ARG A 282 19.09 -40.95 -40.34
C ARG A 282 20.07 -40.43 -41.43
N SER A 283 20.25 -39.11 -41.53
CA SER A 283 21.51 -38.45 -41.12
C SER A 283 21.59 -36.96 -41.48
N GLU A 284 22.51 -36.34 -40.74
CA GLU A 284 22.87 -34.94 -40.53
C GLU A 284 23.28 -34.11 -41.77
N ASN A 285 23.13 -32.80 -41.60
CA ASN A 285 23.96 -31.68 -42.08
C ASN A 285 24.53 -31.72 -43.51
N LEU A 286 24.19 -30.72 -44.33
CA LEU A 286 25.18 -29.71 -44.75
C LEU A 286 24.56 -28.53 -45.52
N VAL A 287 25.29 -27.43 -45.40
CA VAL A 287 25.26 -26.12 -46.06
C VAL A 287 25.36 -26.20 -47.60
N THR A 288 24.59 -25.35 -48.30
CA THR A 288 24.97 -24.46 -49.43
C THR A 288 23.86 -24.29 -50.48
N GLY A 289 23.68 -23.04 -50.95
CA GLY A 289 23.60 -22.79 -52.39
C GLY A 289 22.24 -22.66 -53.08
N SER A 290 21.68 -21.44 -53.03
CA SER A 290 21.33 -20.60 -54.20
C SER A 290 20.23 -20.96 -55.22
N THR A 291 19.49 -19.89 -55.59
CA THR A 291 18.74 -19.58 -56.85
C THR A 291 17.44 -20.35 -57.12
N SER A 292 16.33 -19.77 -57.60
CA SER A 292 16.08 -18.58 -58.43
C SER A 292 14.58 -18.21 -58.49
N GLY A 293 14.30 -16.95 -58.85
CA GLY A 293 13.05 -16.47 -59.48
C GLY A 293 12.05 -15.82 -58.50
N GLY A 294 11.60 -14.58 -58.64
CA GLY A 294 11.66 -13.61 -59.74
C GLY A 294 10.33 -12.81 -59.77
N SER A 295 10.42 -11.51 -60.08
CA SER A 295 9.37 -10.46 -60.13
C SER A 295 9.03 -9.83 -58.76
N GLY A 296 9.27 -8.55 -58.46
CA GLY A 296 9.17 -7.29 -59.25
C GLY A 296 8.04 -6.49 -58.58
N SER A 297 8.19 -5.30 -57.98
CA SER A 297 8.82 -4.03 -58.38
C SER A 297 8.84 -3.09 -57.14
N ARG A 298 10.00 -2.59 -56.65
CA ARG A 298 10.58 -1.22 -56.79
C ARG A 298 9.56 -0.06 -56.70
N GLU A 299 9.55 0.69 -55.59
CA GLU A 299 10.41 1.86 -55.23
C GLU A 299 9.86 3.19 -55.77
N ALA A 300 9.61 4.17 -54.90
CA ALA A 300 10.46 5.36 -54.75
C ALA A 300 9.79 6.49 -53.94
N GLU A 301 10.55 7.01 -52.99
CA GLU A 301 10.47 8.32 -52.32
C GLU A 301 10.61 9.50 -53.32
N PRO A 302 10.31 10.77 -52.97
CA PRO A 302 11.40 11.63 -52.45
C PRO A 302 11.04 12.86 -51.55
N GLN A 303 11.99 13.18 -50.64
CA GLN A 303 12.63 14.46 -50.26
C GLN A 303 11.90 15.85 -50.17
N ASN A 304 11.94 16.39 -48.93
CA ASN A 304 12.33 17.75 -48.46
C ASN A 304 12.28 19.00 -49.39
N LYS A 305 11.56 20.07 -48.96
CA LYS A 305 11.98 21.49 -49.04
C LYS A 305 11.41 22.38 -47.91
N ARG A 306 12.33 23.17 -47.32
CA ARG A 306 12.16 24.33 -46.41
C ARG A 306 11.32 25.48 -47.03
N LEU A 307 10.61 26.24 -46.19
CA LEU A 307 10.34 27.68 -46.36
C LEU A 307 10.08 28.38 -45.00
N ARG A 308 10.34 29.68 -44.95
CA ARG A 308 10.67 30.54 -43.78
C ARG A 308 9.72 31.76 -43.77
N SER A 309 9.42 32.30 -42.57
CA SER A 309 8.92 33.68 -42.27
C SER A 309 7.46 34.01 -42.70
N SER A 310 6.61 34.74 -41.98
CA SER A 310 6.81 36.03 -41.27
C SER A 310 5.66 36.36 -40.30
N ALA A 311 5.93 37.24 -39.34
CA ALA A 311 5.00 37.86 -38.39
C ALA A 311 4.03 38.88 -39.03
N SER A 312 2.96 39.24 -38.31
CA SER A 312 2.31 40.57 -38.35
C SER A 312 1.55 40.81 -37.04
N ASN A 313 1.90 41.92 -36.38
CA ASN A 313 1.20 42.52 -35.24
C ASN A 313 -0.11 43.18 -35.68
N ILE A 314 -1.13 43.12 -34.81
CA ILE A 314 -2.00 44.25 -34.45
C ILE A 314 -2.18 44.19 -32.94
#